data_AF-A0A950QFZ2-F1
#
_entry.id   AF-A0A950QFZ2-F1
#
_cell.length_a   1.000
_cell.length_b   1.000
_cell.length_c   1.000
_cell.angle_alpha   90.00
_cell.angle_beta   90.00
_cell.angle_gamma   90.00
#
_symmetry.space_group_name_H-M   'P 1'
#
loop_
_entity.id
_entity.type
_entity.pdbx_description
1 polymer ?
#
loop_
_entity_poly.entity_id
_entity_poly.type
_entity_poly.pdbx_seq_one_letter_code
_entity_poly.pdbx_strand_id
1 'polypeptide(L)'
;MKIRICFLVMMLAPLVYYGAIQMAPAGRAATVSSGFHQLGKLALQKIEAAQDALGDSEEAFNARLAEADRAMAVASGAAHSAADQRDYTRLVGYLQTVKQQRILAQAAADPSQPPDHDQIDAARQGAETAFQ
;
A
#
# COMPACT_ATOMS: atom_id res chain seq x y z
N MET A 1 3.62 41.41 -27.97
CA MET A 1 2.55 41.02 -27.02
C MET A 1 2.15 39.56 -27.28
N LYS A 2 2.84 38.59 -26.67
CA LYS A 2 2.75 37.14 -26.96
C LYS A 2 2.99 36.29 -25.68
N ILE A 3 2.31 36.62 -24.58
CA ILE A 3 2.48 35.94 -23.27
C ILE A 3 1.12 35.64 -22.64
N ARG A 4 0.16 35.13 -23.42
CA ARG A 4 -1.17 34.78 -22.89
C ARG A 4 -1.67 33.39 -23.24
N ILE A 5 -0.96 32.64 -24.08
CA ILE A 5 -1.40 31.30 -24.54
C ILE A 5 -0.78 30.17 -23.69
N CYS A 6 0.43 30.35 -23.14
CA CYS A 6 1.10 29.29 -22.39
C CYS A 6 0.43 28.96 -21.04
N PHE A 7 -0.22 29.94 -20.40
CA PHE A 7 -0.88 29.71 -19.12
C PHE A 7 -2.17 28.88 -19.25
N LEU A 8 -2.86 28.95 -20.40
CA LEU A 8 -4.11 28.22 -20.60
C LEU A 8 -3.87 26.72 -20.87
N VAL A 9 -2.70 26.37 -21.43
CA VAL A 9 -2.34 24.97 -21.73
C VAL A 9 -1.86 24.23 -20.47
N MET A 10 -1.17 24.90 -19.54
CA MET A 10 -0.69 24.24 -18.30
C MET A 10 -1.79 23.93 -17.28
N MET A 11 -2.95 24.57 -17.34
CA MET A 11 -4.06 24.27 -16.41
C MET A 11 -5.01 23.17 -16.92
N LEU A 12 -4.90 22.74 -18.18
CA LEU A 12 -5.85 21.79 -18.77
C LEU A 12 -5.32 20.34 -18.84
N ALA A 13 -4.04 20.13 -18.52
CA ALA A 13 -3.43 18.80 -18.44
C ALA A 13 -4.00 17.89 -17.32
N PRO A 14 -4.34 18.38 -16.10
CA PRO A 14 -4.82 17.47 -15.06
C PRO A 14 -6.25 16.97 -15.33
N LEU A 15 -7.07 17.72 -16.07
CA LEU A 15 -8.46 17.32 -16.38
C LEU A 15 -8.54 16.16 -17.37
N VAL A 16 -7.60 16.07 -18.33
CA VAL A 16 -7.56 14.95 -19.29
C VAL A 16 -7.04 13.67 -18.63
N TYR A 17 -6.12 13.80 -17.66
CA TYR A 17 -5.62 12.65 -16.90
C TYR A 17 -6.69 12.05 -15.98
N TYR A 18 -7.55 12.89 -15.39
CA TYR A 18 -8.70 12.41 -14.59
C TYR A 18 -9.87 11.91 -15.44
N GLY A 19 -10.08 12.45 -16.64
CA GLY A 19 -11.15 12.01 -17.55
C GLY A 19 -10.92 10.64 -18.19
N ALA A 20 -9.66 10.28 -18.45
CA ALA A 20 -9.30 9.00 -19.07
C ALA A 20 -9.53 7.78 -18.15
N ILE A 21 -9.64 7.98 -16.85
CA ILE A 21 -9.86 6.88 -15.89
C ILE A 21 -11.34 6.45 -15.86
N GLN A 22 -12.28 7.26 -16.36
CA GLN A 22 -13.72 6.97 -16.27
C GLN A 22 -14.32 6.26 -17.50
N MET A 23 -13.55 5.92 -18.53
CA MET A 23 -14.08 5.23 -19.72
C MET A 23 -13.23 4.01 -20.12
N ALA A 24 -13.22 2.98 -19.28
CA ALA A 24 -12.95 1.62 -19.75
C ALA A 24 -14.31 0.93 -20.02
N PRO A 25 -14.54 0.39 -21.23
CA PRO A 25 -15.85 -0.07 -21.65
C PRO A 25 -16.24 -1.38 -20.93
N ALA A 26 -17.48 -1.41 -20.46
CA ALA A 26 -18.18 -2.62 -20.06
C ALA A 26 -18.27 -3.57 -21.27
N GLY A 27 -17.51 -4.67 -21.23
CA GLY A 27 -17.64 -5.75 -22.20
C GLY A 27 -16.34 -6.21 -22.83
N ARG A 28 -15.45 -6.83 -22.03
CA ARG A 28 -14.64 -7.96 -22.50
C ARG A 28 -14.49 -8.97 -21.38
N ALA A 29 -15.08 -10.14 -21.59
CA ALA A 29 -14.84 -11.35 -20.84
C ALA A 29 -13.39 -11.82 -21.05
N ALA A 30 -12.44 -11.10 -20.46
CA ALA A 30 -11.08 -11.55 -20.27
C ALA A 30 -11.03 -12.22 -18.90
N THR A 31 -11.11 -13.55 -18.89
CA THR A 31 -10.63 -14.45 -17.82
C THR A 31 -10.40 -13.76 -16.47
N VAL A 32 -11.49 -13.63 -15.72
CA VAL A 32 -11.57 -12.92 -14.43
C VAL A 32 -10.81 -13.71 -13.36
N SER A 33 -9.48 -13.64 -13.38
CA SER A 33 -8.73 -13.58 -12.13
C SER A 33 -9.18 -12.27 -11.49
N SER A 34 -9.87 -12.29 -10.35
CA SER A 34 -10.43 -11.10 -9.71
C SER A 34 -9.41 -9.96 -9.71
N GLY A 35 -9.81 -8.71 -9.97
CA GLY A 35 -8.88 -7.57 -9.95
C GLY A 35 -8.09 -7.51 -8.63
N PHE A 36 -8.71 -7.99 -7.54
CA PHE A 36 -8.06 -8.26 -6.28
C PHE A 36 -6.93 -9.29 -6.36
N HIS A 37 -7.08 -10.43 -7.03
CA HIS A 37 -6.02 -11.47 -7.08
C HIS A 37 -4.69 -10.95 -7.64
N GLN A 38 -4.74 -10.10 -8.68
CA GLN A 38 -3.53 -9.50 -9.26
C GLN A 38 -2.90 -8.48 -8.30
N LEU A 39 -3.73 -7.60 -7.72
CA LEU A 39 -3.28 -6.55 -6.81
C LEU A 39 -2.83 -7.11 -5.46
N GLY A 40 -3.49 -8.15 -4.97
CA GLY A 40 -3.14 -8.90 -3.77
C GLY A 40 -1.84 -9.67 -3.93
N LYS A 41 -1.58 -10.24 -5.12
CA LYS A 41 -0.26 -10.83 -5.42
C LYS A 41 0.84 -9.78 -5.43
N LEU A 42 0.59 -8.61 -6.01
CA LEU A 42 1.54 -7.49 -5.97
C LEU A 42 1.78 -7.01 -4.54
N ALA A 43 0.73 -6.87 -3.73
CA ALA A 43 0.84 -6.49 -2.33
C ALA A 43 1.67 -7.52 -1.54
N LEU A 44 1.44 -8.82 -1.75
CA LEU A 44 2.24 -9.88 -1.16
C LEU A 44 3.72 -9.77 -1.54
N GLN A 45 4.04 -9.58 -2.82
CA GLN A 45 5.42 -9.39 -3.28
C GLN A 45 6.11 -8.19 -2.62
N LYS A 46 5.35 -7.11 -2.37
CA LYS A 46 5.89 -5.94 -1.66
C LYS A 46 6.08 -6.19 -0.17
N ILE A 47 5.21 -6.97 0.46
CA ILE A 47 5.38 -7.42 1.85
C ILE A 47 6.63 -8.31 1.97
N GLU A 48 6.81 -9.28 1.07
CA GLU A 48 8.00 -10.13 1.01
C GLU A 48 9.28 -9.31 0.84
N ALA A 49 9.27 -8.32 -0.06
CA ALA A 49 10.41 -7.41 -0.26
C ALA A 49 10.72 -6.53 0.97
N ALA A 50 9.74 -6.26 1.83
CA ALA A 50 9.95 -5.59 3.12
C ALA A 50 10.47 -6.56 4.19
N GLN A 51 10.02 -7.82 4.15
CA GLN A 51 10.54 -8.88 5.00
C GLN A 51 12.02 -9.18 4.71
N ASP A 52 12.41 -9.24 3.44
CA ASP A 52 13.81 -9.42 3.04
C ASP A 52 14.70 -8.28 3.55
N ALA A 53 14.15 -7.07 3.65
CA ALA A 53 14.83 -5.89 4.16
C ALA A 53 14.90 -5.82 5.70
N LEU A 54 14.45 -6.84 6.43
CA LEU A 54 14.52 -6.86 7.90
C LEU A 54 15.96 -6.74 8.42
N GLY A 55 16.93 -7.27 7.69
CA GLY A 55 18.36 -7.17 8.01
C GLY A 55 19.06 -5.92 7.47
N ASP A 56 18.36 -5.10 6.69
CA ASP A 56 18.91 -3.89 6.06
C ASP A 56 18.85 -2.68 7.01
N SER A 57 19.34 -1.53 6.52
CA SER A 57 19.22 -0.25 7.22
C SER A 57 17.75 0.11 7.48
N GLU A 58 17.52 0.89 8.54
CA GLU A 58 16.17 1.33 8.90
C GLU A 58 15.48 2.12 7.78
N GLU A 59 16.22 2.97 7.07
CA GLU A 59 15.68 3.70 5.92
C GLU A 59 15.25 2.77 4.78
N ALA A 60 16.05 1.73 4.48
CA ALA A 60 15.74 0.76 3.42
C ALA A 60 14.50 -0.07 3.78
N PHE A 61 14.41 -0.52 5.04
CA PHE A 61 13.24 -1.22 5.55
C PHE A 61 11.99 -0.33 5.47
N ASN A 62 12.05 0.90 5.97
CA ASN A 62 10.92 1.82 5.98
C ASN A 62 10.44 2.19 4.56
N ALA A 63 11.36 2.33 3.60
CA ALA A 63 11.00 2.57 2.20
C ALA A 63 10.22 1.38 1.59
N ARG A 64 10.70 0.14 1.84
CA ARG A 64 10.02 -1.08 1.38
C ARG A 64 8.67 -1.28 2.07
N LEU A 65 8.59 -0.97 3.36
CA LEU A 65 7.35 -1.01 4.12
C LEU A 65 6.32 -0.03 3.55
N ALA A 66 6.73 1.21 3.23
CA ALA A 66 5.87 2.20 2.61
C ALA A 66 5.40 1.80 1.18
N GLU A 67 6.20 1.03 0.44
CA GLU A 67 5.76 0.41 -0.81
C GLU A 67 4.70 -0.68 -0.58
N ALA A 68 4.89 -1.52 0.45
CA ALA A 68 3.93 -2.55 0.83
C ALA A 68 2.60 -1.95 1.29
N ASP A 69 2.63 -0.92 2.15
CA ASP A 69 1.45 -0.20 2.62
C ASP A 69 0.67 0.43 1.43
N ARG A 70 1.37 1.02 0.46
CA ARG A 70 0.74 1.55 -0.77
C ARG A 70 0.10 0.45 -1.61
N ALA A 71 0.79 -0.68 -1.79
CA ALA A 71 0.24 -1.81 -2.56
C ALA A 71 -0.98 -2.43 -1.86
N MET A 72 -0.98 -2.49 -0.53
CA MET A 72 -2.11 -2.91 0.29
C MET A 72 -3.31 -1.97 0.14
N ALA A 73 -3.09 -0.64 0.15
CA ALA A 73 -4.15 0.35 -0.07
C ALA A 73 -4.79 0.23 -1.47
N VAL A 74 -4.00 -0.13 -2.49
CA VAL A 74 -4.54 -0.38 -3.83
C VAL A 74 -5.31 -1.71 -3.87
N ALA A 75 -4.81 -2.76 -3.21
CA ALA A 75 -5.48 -4.06 -3.13
C ALA A 75 -6.82 -3.99 -2.38
N SER A 76 -6.90 -3.20 -1.30
CA SER A 76 -8.14 -3.02 -0.55
C SER A 76 -9.25 -2.40 -1.41
N GLY A 77 -8.90 -1.43 -2.26
CA GLY A 77 -9.83 -0.80 -3.20
C GLY A 77 -10.43 -1.76 -4.24
N ALA A 78 -9.82 -2.93 -4.45
CA ALA A 78 -10.30 -3.96 -5.36
C ALA A 78 -10.97 -5.16 -4.65
N ALA A 79 -10.98 -5.20 -3.31
CA ALA A 79 -11.52 -6.30 -2.52
C ALA A 79 -13.05 -6.20 -2.37
N HIS A 80 -13.79 -6.61 -3.41
CA HIS A 80 -15.25 -6.43 -3.46
C HIS A 80 -16.06 -7.66 -3.04
N SER A 81 -15.48 -8.86 -3.06
CA SER A 81 -16.17 -10.08 -2.62
C SER A 81 -15.77 -10.48 -1.20
N ALA A 82 -16.61 -11.28 -0.53
CA ALA A 82 -16.26 -11.86 0.76
C ALA A 82 -15.02 -12.77 0.70
N ALA A 83 -14.71 -13.34 -0.47
CA ALA A 83 -13.48 -14.10 -0.65
C ALA A 83 -12.26 -13.18 -0.72
N ASP A 84 -12.34 -12.11 -1.52
CA ASP A 84 -11.27 -11.11 -1.64
C ASP A 84 -11.02 -10.41 -0.31
N GLN A 85 -12.06 -10.11 0.47
CA GLN A 85 -11.92 -9.53 1.81
C GLN A 85 -11.19 -10.46 2.77
N ARG A 86 -11.49 -11.76 2.76
CA ARG A 86 -10.75 -12.73 3.59
C ARG A 86 -9.29 -12.81 3.19
N ASP A 87 -9.00 -12.81 1.90
CA ASP A 87 -7.63 -12.84 1.40
C ASP A 87 -6.89 -11.54 1.70
N TYR A 88 -7.58 -10.39 1.63
CA TYR A 88 -7.05 -9.11 2.07
C TYR A 88 -6.71 -9.11 3.56
N THR A 89 -7.59 -9.64 4.42
CA THR A 89 -7.31 -9.80 5.86
C THR A 89 -6.06 -10.65 6.11
N ARG A 90 -5.83 -11.70 5.31
CA ARG A 90 -4.58 -12.48 5.39
C ARG A 90 -3.35 -11.65 5.04
N LEU A 91 -3.42 -10.84 3.98
CA LEU A 91 -2.34 -9.93 3.60
C LEU A 91 -2.05 -8.89 4.70
N VAL A 92 -3.08 -8.34 5.35
CA VAL A 92 -2.92 -7.45 6.50
C VAL A 92 -2.16 -8.17 7.63
N GLY A 93 -2.52 -9.41 7.93
CA GLY A 93 -1.83 -10.23 8.92
C GLY A 93 -0.35 -10.46 8.59
N TYR A 94 -0.02 -10.71 7.32
CA TYR A 94 1.39 -10.85 6.89
C TYR A 94 2.17 -9.55 7.08
N LEU A 95 1.61 -8.42 6.66
CA LEU A 95 2.25 -7.12 6.83
C LEU A 95 2.46 -6.77 8.31
N GLN A 96 1.48 -7.04 9.17
CA GLN A 96 1.62 -6.84 10.62
C GLN A 96 2.71 -7.73 11.22
N THR A 97 2.84 -8.98 10.75
CA THR A 97 3.90 -9.88 11.17
C THR A 97 5.28 -9.31 10.83
N VAL A 98 5.46 -8.76 9.62
CA VAL A 98 6.72 -8.10 9.22
C VAL A 98 7.03 -6.89 10.10
N LYS A 99 6.03 -6.04 10.39
CA LYS A 99 6.19 -4.89 11.29
C LYS A 99 6.63 -5.34 12.70
N GLN A 100 5.99 -6.37 13.24
CA GLN A 100 6.35 -6.93 14.55
C GLN A 100 7.75 -7.55 14.56
N GLN A 101 8.13 -8.28 13.50
CA GLN A 101 9.48 -8.85 13.37
C GLN A 101 10.55 -7.76 13.40
N ARG A 102 10.31 -6.60 12.79
CA ARG A 102 11.23 -5.47 12.85
C ARG A 102 11.38 -4.92 14.27
N ILE A 103 10.26 -4.71 14.97
CA ILE A 103 10.27 -4.24 16.36
C ILE A 103 11.05 -5.21 17.26
N LEU A 104 10.81 -6.51 17.11
CA LEU A 104 11.53 -7.53 17.86
C LEU A 104 13.02 -7.55 17.52
N ALA A 105 13.40 -7.41 16.25
CA ALA A 105 14.79 -7.32 15.83
C ALA A 105 15.50 -6.08 16.40
N GLN A 106 14.81 -4.93 16.45
CA GLN A 106 15.32 -3.70 17.06
C GLN A 106 15.46 -3.83 18.58
N ALA A 107 14.45 -4.39 19.27
CA ALA A 107 14.51 -4.63 20.71
C ALA A 107 15.59 -5.66 21.10
N ALA A 108 15.85 -6.65 20.24
CA ALA A 108 16.96 -7.58 20.43
C ALA A 108 18.33 -6.93 20.20
N ALA A 109 18.41 -5.93 19.31
CA ALA A 109 19.63 -5.17 19.05
C ALA A 109 19.93 -4.11 20.11
N ASP A 110 18.89 -3.51 20.73
CA ASP A 110 19.01 -2.58 21.85
C ASP A 110 18.01 -2.92 22.97
N PRO A 111 18.39 -3.78 23.93
CA PRO A 111 17.52 -4.21 25.03
C PRO A 111 17.26 -3.12 26.08
N SER A 112 17.94 -1.98 25.97
CA SER A 112 17.80 -0.82 26.88
C SER A 112 16.71 0.15 26.42
N GLN A 113 16.28 0.06 25.16
CA GLN A 113 15.35 1.00 24.57
C GLN A 113 13.92 0.42 24.65
N PRO A 114 13.02 1.04 25.43
CA PRO A 114 11.64 0.59 25.48
C PRO A 114 10.98 0.75 24.10
N PRO A 115 10.05 -0.15 23.73
CA PRO A 115 9.34 -0.06 22.47
C PRO A 115 8.67 1.32 22.34
N ASP A 116 8.82 1.94 21.18
CA ASP A 116 8.25 3.26 20.87
C ASP A 116 6.72 3.15 20.78
N HIS A 117 6.06 3.39 21.91
CA HIS A 117 4.61 3.27 22.08
C HIS A 117 3.85 4.24 21.16
N ASP A 118 4.43 5.39 20.80
CA ASP A 118 3.78 6.37 19.93
C ASP A 118 3.67 5.83 18.49
N GLN A 119 4.68 5.10 18.01
CA GLN A 119 4.61 4.42 16.71
C GLN A 119 3.60 3.28 16.71
N ILE A 120 3.49 2.54 17.81
CA ILE A 120 2.52 1.45 17.96
C ILE A 120 1.09 1.98 17.94
N ASP A 121 0.84 3.09 18.66
CA ASP A 121 -0.48 3.73 18.72
C ASP A 121 -0.87 4.35 17.37
N ALA A 122 0.08 4.96 16.65
CA ALA A 122 -0.16 5.47 15.29
C ALA A 122 -0.49 4.34 14.30
N ALA A 123 0.23 3.22 14.37
CA ALA A 123 -0.05 2.04 13.54
C ALA A 123 -1.43 1.43 13.86
N ARG A 124 -1.83 1.44 15.14
CA ARG A 124 -3.14 0.98 15.59
C ARG A 124 -4.27 1.89 15.07
N GLN A 125 -4.14 3.21 15.21
CA GLN A 125 -5.12 4.16 14.69
C GLN A 125 -5.27 4.07 13.17
N GLY A 126 -4.15 3.90 12.44
CA GLY A 126 -4.19 3.69 10.98
C GLY A 126 -4.90 2.41 10.57
N ALA A 127 -4.77 1.34 11.35
CA ALA A 127 -5.53 0.11 11.12
C ALA A 127 -7.02 0.31 11.40
N GLU A 128 -7.38 1.00 12.49
CA GLU A 128 -8.78 1.31 12.83
C GLU A 128 -9.48 2.17 11.75
N THR A 129 -8.76 3.07 11.08
CA THR A 129 -9.30 3.87 9.98
C THR A 129 -9.48 3.08 8.67
N ALA A 130 -8.73 1.99 8.47
CA ALA A 130 -8.83 1.15 7.27
C ALA A 130 -9.99 0.15 7.32
N PHE A 131 -10.60 -0.06 8.49
CA PHE A 131 -11.70 -1.02 8.72
C PHE A 131 -13.06 -0.35 9.04
N GLN A 132 -13.13 0.98 9.11
CA GLN A 132 -14.40 1.75 9.15
C GLN A 132 -14.92 2.05 7.75
#